data_AF-A0A351MQT5-F1
#
_entry.id   AF-A0A351MQT5-F1
#
_cell.length_a   1.000
_cell.length_b   1.000
_cell.length_c   1.000
_cell.angle_alpha   90.00
_cell.angle_beta   90.00
_cell.angle_gamma   90.00
#
_symmetry.space_group_name_H-M   'P 1'
#
loop_
_entity.id
_entity.type
_entity.pdbx_description
1 polymer ?
#
loop_
_entity_poly.entity_id
_entity_poly.type
_entity_poly.pdbx_seq_one_letter_code
_entity_poly.pdbx_strand_id
1 'polypeptide(L)'
;MLGWSDFARNILPKFAKMAAPSVERLVYGQAPDGLPAHRWILTVGKYQASFTEWGATWVSWNIPDQSGKFDDVILGFSDVSQLHRARGGCFGSICGRYANRIGNARFSLDGKTYLLEANNGPNCNHGGRTGFDSRRWKAETGT
;
A
#
# COMPACT_ATOMS: atom_id res chain seq x y z
N MET A 1 23.12 13.90 14.78
CA MET A 1 22.91 13.02 13.61
C MET A 1 23.44 11.66 14.01
N LEU A 2 22.58 10.64 14.20
CA LEU A 2 23.03 9.33 14.65
C LEU A 2 23.88 8.67 13.56
N GLY A 3 25.09 8.25 13.90
CA GLY A 3 26.00 7.59 12.97
C GLY A 3 25.58 6.15 12.68
N TRP A 4 26.01 5.61 11.55
CA TRP A 4 25.79 4.20 11.18
C TRP A 4 26.26 3.21 12.25
N SER A 5 27.29 3.60 13.00
CA SER A 5 27.81 2.88 14.17
C SER A 5 26.83 2.82 15.36
N ASP A 6 26.04 3.88 15.62
CA ASP A 6 25.02 3.91 16.67
C ASP A 6 23.78 3.09 16.28
N PHE A 7 23.40 3.13 15.01
CA PHE A 7 22.34 2.28 14.47
C PHE A 7 22.72 0.79 14.57
N ALA A 8 23.93 0.43 14.16
CA ALA A 8 24.38 -0.95 14.21
C ALA A 8 24.56 -1.50 15.63
N ARG A 9 25.05 -0.69 16.59
CA ARG A 9 25.25 -1.15 17.98
C ARG A 9 23.98 -1.20 18.82
N ASN A 10 23.07 -0.24 18.65
CA ASN A 10 21.94 -0.08 19.57
C ASN A 10 20.59 -0.52 18.99
N ILE A 11 20.47 -0.62 17.67
CA ILE A 11 19.21 -0.89 16.99
C ILE A 11 19.18 -2.32 16.40
N LEU A 12 20.24 -2.77 15.68
CA LEU A 12 20.30 -4.13 15.12
C LEU A 12 20.09 -5.26 16.15
N PRO A 13 20.68 -5.23 17.36
CA PRO A 13 20.49 -6.31 18.34
C PRO A 13 19.06 -6.38 18.91
N LYS A 14 18.28 -5.29 18.83
CA LYS A 14 16.88 -5.26 19.27
C LYS A 14 15.97 -5.97 18.27
N PHE A 15 16.33 -5.99 16.99
CA PHE A 15 15.60 -6.74 15.95
C PHE A 15 15.84 -8.25 16.05
N ALA A 16 17.02 -8.69 16.54
CA ALA A 16 17.34 -10.11 16.72
C ALA A 16 16.52 -10.82 17.81
N LYS A 17 15.72 -10.08 18.60
CA LYS A 17 14.79 -10.61 19.62
C LYS A 17 13.31 -10.49 19.23
N MET A 18 12.99 -10.21 17.97
CA MET A 18 11.59 -10.15 17.54
C MET A 18 11.03 -11.55 17.34
N ALA A 19 9.82 -11.78 17.86
CA ALA A 19 9.06 -13.00 17.61
C ALA A 19 8.94 -13.24 16.10
N ALA A 20 8.95 -14.51 15.69
CA ALA A 20 8.76 -14.86 14.28
C ALA A 20 7.47 -14.21 13.75
N PRO A 21 7.52 -13.60 12.55
CA PRO A 21 6.33 -13.00 11.96
C PRO A 21 5.28 -14.07 11.69
N SER A 22 4.01 -13.73 11.91
CA SER A 22 2.88 -14.56 11.48
C SER A 22 2.00 -13.78 10.52
N VAL A 23 1.35 -14.48 9.60
CA VAL A 23 0.41 -13.91 8.64
C VAL A 23 -0.92 -14.64 8.74
N GLU A 24 -1.98 -13.89 9.04
CA GLU A 24 -3.36 -14.36 8.95
C GLU A 24 -4.02 -13.77 7.71
N ARG A 25 -4.90 -14.55 7.07
CA ARG A 25 -5.66 -14.09 5.90
C ARG A 25 -7.15 -14.20 6.15
N LEU A 26 -7.85 -13.07 6.07
CA LEU A 26 -9.29 -12.96 6.24
C LEU A 26 -9.95 -12.42 4.96
N VAL A 27 -11.24 -12.69 4.76
CA VAL A 27 -12.01 -12.02 3.69
C VAL A 27 -12.20 -10.55 4.07
N TYR A 28 -11.89 -9.65 3.14
CA TYR A 28 -11.97 -8.19 3.32
C TYR A 28 -13.14 -7.54 2.57
N GLY A 29 -13.87 -8.34 1.78
CA GLY A 29 -15.01 -7.89 1.00
C GLY A 29 -14.99 -8.40 -0.43
N GLN A 30 -16.03 -8.05 -1.18
CA GLN A 30 -16.10 -8.34 -2.61
C GLN A 30 -15.40 -7.23 -3.41
N ALA A 31 -14.43 -7.62 -4.22
CA ALA A 31 -13.70 -6.71 -5.07
C ALA A 31 -14.49 -6.39 -6.36
N PRO A 32 -14.11 -5.32 -7.09
CA PRO A 32 -14.77 -4.92 -8.33
C PRO A 32 -14.71 -5.94 -9.47
N ASP A 33 -13.79 -6.91 -9.40
CA ASP A 33 -13.73 -8.04 -10.33
C ASP A 33 -14.73 -9.15 -10.00
N GLY A 34 -15.57 -8.96 -8.99
CA GLY A 34 -16.58 -9.91 -8.52
C GLY A 34 -16.04 -10.98 -7.56
N LEU A 35 -14.72 -11.07 -7.38
CA LEU A 35 -14.07 -12.05 -6.52
C LEU A 35 -13.83 -11.49 -5.12
N PRO A 36 -13.74 -12.33 -4.08
CA PRO A 36 -13.30 -11.89 -2.76
C PRO A 36 -11.91 -11.24 -2.81
N ALA A 37 -11.75 -10.11 -2.13
CA ALA A 37 -10.44 -9.62 -1.71
C ALA A 37 -10.14 -10.09 -0.29
N HIS A 38 -8.86 -10.18 0.04
CA HIS A 38 -8.41 -10.59 1.35
C HIS A 38 -7.70 -9.46 2.08
N ARG A 39 -7.72 -9.56 3.40
CA ARG A 39 -6.90 -8.78 4.32
C ARG A 39 -5.86 -9.72 4.90
N TRP A 40 -4.60 -9.40 4.67
CA TRP A 40 -3.43 -10.10 5.13
C TRP A 40 -2.90 -9.37 6.36
N ILE A 41 -3.01 -9.98 7.52
CA ILE A 41 -2.63 -9.39 8.80
C ILE A 41 -1.25 -9.94 9.17
N LEU A 42 -0.24 -9.08 9.11
CA LEU A 42 1.11 -9.37 9.55
C LEU A 42 1.25 -8.99 11.02
N THR A 43 1.60 -9.96 11.86
CA THR A 43 1.88 -9.74 13.28
C THR A 43 3.34 -10.02 13.56
N VAL A 44 4.00 -9.10 14.25
CA VAL A 44 5.38 -9.30 14.73
C VAL A 44 5.49 -8.84 16.17
N GLY A 45 5.61 -9.80 17.09
CA GLY A 45 5.48 -9.53 18.52
C GLY A 45 4.11 -8.93 18.84
N LYS A 46 4.09 -7.68 19.33
CA LYS A 46 2.86 -6.93 19.65
C LYS A 46 2.39 -5.99 18.53
N TYR A 47 3.16 -5.86 17.46
CA TYR A 47 2.85 -4.96 16.35
C TYR A 47 2.01 -5.66 15.29
N GLN A 48 1.06 -4.95 14.71
CA GLN A 48 0.23 -5.49 13.65
C GLN A 48 0.09 -4.48 12.51
N ALA A 49 0.31 -4.97 11.29
CA ALA A 49 -0.02 -4.24 10.07
C ALA A 49 -0.92 -5.12 9.21
N SER A 50 -1.75 -4.52 8.37
CA SER A 50 -2.56 -5.31 7.43
C SER A 50 -2.56 -4.74 6.03
N PHE A 51 -2.70 -5.64 5.06
CA PHE A 51 -2.58 -5.36 3.65
C PHE A 51 -3.72 -6.02 2.88
N THR A 52 -4.05 -5.53 1.69
CA THR A 52 -4.93 -6.23 0.74
C THR A 52 -4.26 -6.33 -0.61
N GLU A 53 -4.47 -7.44 -1.31
CA GLU A 53 -3.96 -7.64 -2.67
C GLU A 53 -4.61 -6.68 -3.69
N TRP A 54 -5.73 -6.04 -3.34
CA TRP A 54 -6.32 -5.00 -4.17
C TRP A 54 -5.50 -3.71 -4.06
N GLY A 55 -4.91 -3.28 -5.17
CA GLY A 55 -4.02 -2.13 -5.22
C GLY A 55 -2.70 -2.30 -4.46
N ALA A 56 -2.40 -3.52 -3.99
CA ALA A 56 -1.32 -3.81 -3.05
C ALA A 56 -1.30 -2.81 -1.89
N THR A 57 -2.46 -2.68 -1.23
CA THR A 57 -2.75 -1.55 -0.33
C THR A 57 -2.39 -1.87 1.12
N TRP A 58 -1.70 -0.95 1.80
CA TRP A 58 -1.56 -0.94 3.25
C TRP A 58 -2.87 -0.43 3.88
N VAL A 59 -3.57 -1.33 4.59
CA VAL A 59 -4.93 -1.09 5.11
C VAL A 59 -4.93 -0.56 6.54
N SER A 60 -4.09 -1.10 7.44
CA SER A 60 -3.96 -0.59 8.81
C SER A 60 -2.55 -0.78 9.36
N TRP A 61 -2.20 0.04 10.36
CA TRP A 61 -0.97 -0.09 11.13
C TRP A 61 -1.22 0.22 12.60
N ASN A 62 -1.33 -0.83 13.40
CA ASN A 62 -1.56 -0.74 14.84
C ASN A 62 -0.21 -0.68 15.58
N ILE A 63 0.08 0.47 16.19
CA ILE A 63 1.30 0.69 16.98
C ILE A 63 0.98 1.38 18.33
N PRO A 64 1.80 1.15 19.37
CA PRO A 64 1.60 1.80 20.65
C PRO A 64 2.08 3.26 20.63
N ASP A 65 1.34 4.13 21.31
CA ASP A 65 1.79 5.47 21.69
C ASP A 65 2.79 5.44 22.86
N GLN A 66 3.15 6.62 23.39
CA GLN A 66 4.08 6.75 24.51
C GLN A 66 3.57 6.11 25.82
N SER A 67 2.24 5.97 25.98
CA SER A 67 1.61 5.30 27.11
C SER A 67 1.46 3.79 26.92
N GLY A 68 1.79 3.27 25.73
CA GLY A 68 1.61 1.88 25.36
C GLY A 68 0.24 1.55 24.77
N LYS A 69 -0.65 2.54 24.60
CA LYS A 69 -1.98 2.36 24.00
C LYS A 69 -1.83 2.21 22.48
N PHE A 70 -2.42 1.17 21.92
CA PHE A 70 -2.40 0.92 20.48
C PHE A 70 -3.49 1.70 19.74
N ASP A 71 -3.14 2.21 18.58
CA ASP A 71 -4.08 2.81 17.63
C ASP A 71 -3.65 2.55 16.18
N ASP A 72 -4.60 2.63 15.26
CA ASP A 72 -4.35 2.59 13.82
C ASP A 72 -3.86 3.95 13.35
N VAL A 73 -2.60 4.04 12.95
CA VAL A 73 -1.95 5.32 12.63
C VAL A 73 -1.99 5.68 11.15
N ILE A 74 -2.70 4.91 10.32
CA ILE A 74 -2.88 5.23 8.90
C ILE A 74 -4.36 5.36 8.54
N LEU A 75 -4.63 6.15 7.50
CA LEU A 75 -5.97 6.22 6.93
C LEU A 75 -6.25 4.97 6.12
N GLY A 76 -7.36 4.31 6.42
CA GLY A 76 -7.80 3.10 5.76
C GLY A 76 -9.32 3.02 5.68
N PHE A 77 -9.80 1.93 5.10
CA PHE A 77 -11.23 1.63 5.01
C PHE A 77 -11.52 0.32 5.73
N SER A 78 -12.79 0.07 6.05
CA SER A 78 -13.19 -1.19 6.70
C SER A 78 -13.43 -2.33 5.71
N ASP A 79 -13.57 -2.04 4.41
CA ASP A 79 -13.89 -3.00 3.36
C ASP A 79 -13.31 -2.59 1.99
N VAL A 80 -12.97 -3.56 1.14
CA VAL A 80 -12.34 -3.32 -0.18
C VAL A 80 -13.21 -2.49 -1.11
N SER A 81 -14.54 -2.57 -1.00
CA SER A 81 -15.47 -1.79 -1.83
C SER A 81 -15.41 -0.30 -1.50
N GLN A 82 -15.16 0.06 -0.23
CA GLN A 82 -14.97 1.45 0.19
C GLN A 82 -13.65 2.00 -0.33
N LEU A 83 -12.56 1.22 -0.17
CA LEU A 83 -11.26 1.53 -0.78
C LEU A 83 -11.42 1.77 -2.29
N HIS A 84 -12.20 0.92 -2.95
CA HIS A 84 -12.48 1.07 -4.36
C HIS A 84 -13.27 2.34 -4.69
N ARG A 85 -14.28 2.71 -3.90
CA ARG A 85 -15.07 3.92 -4.15
C ARG A 85 -14.27 5.19 -3.93
N ALA A 86 -13.27 5.17 -3.06
CA ALA A 86 -12.35 6.27 -2.81
C ALA A 86 -11.26 6.45 -3.88
N ARG A 87 -11.54 6.05 -5.14
CA ARG A 87 -10.57 6.12 -6.26
C ARG A 87 -9.93 7.50 -6.38
N GLY A 88 -8.64 7.50 -6.72
CA GLY A 88 -7.86 8.73 -6.93
C GLY A 88 -7.14 9.25 -5.69
N GLY A 89 -7.43 8.71 -4.50
CA GLY A 89 -6.70 9.03 -3.27
C GLY A 89 -5.43 8.21 -3.01
N CYS A 90 -5.22 7.07 -3.70
CA CYS A 90 -4.14 6.11 -3.43
C CYS A 90 -3.94 5.82 -1.92
N PHE A 91 -5.00 5.71 -1.11
CA PHE A 91 -4.89 5.51 0.34
C PHE A 91 -4.16 4.21 0.66
N GLY A 92 -2.87 4.31 1.00
CA GLY A 92 -1.99 3.16 1.25
C GLY A 92 -1.68 2.27 0.04
N SER A 93 -2.27 2.54 -1.12
CA SER A 93 -2.10 1.75 -2.36
C SER A 93 -0.80 2.08 -3.09
N ILE A 94 -0.29 1.14 -3.86
CA ILE A 94 0.81 1.40 -4.80
C ILE A 94 0.26 2.18 -6.01
N CYS A 95 0.69 3.43 -6.20
CA CYS A 95 0.36 4.19 -7.40
C CYS A 95 1.28 3.80 -8.58
N GLY A 96 0.73 3.66 -9.79
CA GLY A 96 1.53 3.35 -10.98
C GLY A 96 0.70 3.19 -12.25
N ARG A 97 1.32 3.09 -13.44
CA ARG A 97 2.76 2.89 -13.71
C ARG A 97 3.67 4.09 -13.47
N TYR A 98 3.12 5.30 -13.45
CA TYR A 98 3.86 6.52 -13.13
C TYR A 98 3.12 7.24 -11.99
N ALA A 99 3.82 7.50 -10.89
CA ALA A 99 3.25 8.24 -9.78
C ALA A 99 3.27 9.75 -10.07
N ASN A 100 2.23 10.46 -9.63
CA ASN A 100 2.01 11.87 -9.92
C ASN A 100 1.68 12.14 -11.40
N ARG A 101 1.85 13.39 -11.86
CA ARG A 101 1.28 13.91 -13.10
C ARG A 101 2.23 13.82 -14.28
N ILE A 102 1.68 13.47 -15.44
CA ILE A 102 2.24 13.67 -16.78
C ILE A 102 1.40 14.74 -17.47
N GLY A 103 2.07 15.84 -17.84
CA GLY A 103 1.47 17.03 -18.43
C GLY A 103 0.78 16.73 -19.76
N ASN A 104 -0.41 17.32 -19.97
CA ASN A 104 -1.20 17.14 -21.21
C ASN A 104 -1.50 15.67 -21.57
N ALA A 105 -1.44 14.79 -20.57
CA ALA A 105 -1.64 13.34 -20.70
C ALA A 105 -0.85 12.75 -21.88
N ARG A 106 0.40 13.19 -22.07
CA ARG A 106 1.26 12.65 -23.14
C ARG A 106 2.73 12.76 -22.79
N PHE A 107 3.53 11.88 -23.39
CA PHE A 107 4.98 11.97 -23.37
C PHE A 107 5.56 11.37 -24.65
N SER A 108 6.84 11.65 -24.93
CA SER A 108 7.55 11.05 -26.04
C SER A 108 8.69 10.18 -25.50
N LEU A 109 8.85 8.99 -26.08
CA LEU A 109 9.92 8.04 -25.77
C LEU A 109 10.39 7.43 -27.10
N ASP A 110 11.70 7.45 -27.34
CA ASP A 110 12.33 6.93 -28.57
C ASP A 110 11.69 7.45 -29.87
N GLY A 111 11.42 8.76 -29.91
CA GLY A 111 10.81 9.42 -31.05
C GLY A 111 9.31 9.14 -31.25
N LYS A 112 8.71 8.26 -30.44
CA LYS A 112 7.27 7.96 -30.48
C LYS A 112 6.52 8.74 -29.41
N THR A 113 5.41 9.36 -29.79
CA THR A 113 4.51 10.03 -28.85
C THR A 113 3.48 9.03 -28.32
N TYR A 114 3.34 8.97 -27.01
CA TYR A 114 2.37 8.17 -26.29
C TYR A 114 1.33 9.09 -25.69
N LEU A 115 0.07 8.84 -26.05
CA LEU A 115 -1.08 9.48 -25.42
C LEU A 115 -1.54 8.62 -24.25
N LEU A 116 -1.89 9.30 -23.16
CA LEU A 116 -2.37 8.73 -21.92
C LEU A 116 -3.80 9.18 -21.67
N GLU A 117 -4.44 8.53 -20.70
CA GLU A 117 -5.72 8.98 -20.20
C GLU A 117 -5.59 10.29 -19.41
N ALA A 118 -6.36 11.31 -19.79
CA ALA A 118 -6.52 12.52 -18.99
C ALA A 118 -7.54 12.26 -17.85
N ASN A 119 -7.03 11.90 -16.67
CA ASN A 119 -7.84 11.65 -15.46
C ASN A 119 -7.73 12.77 -14.42
N ASN A 120 -6.89 13.79 -14.65
CA ASN A 120 -6.76 14.94 -13.76
C ASN A 120 -6.62 16.25 -14.58
N GLY A 121 -7.76 16.83 -14.96
CA GLY A 121 -7.79 17.96 -15.89
C GLY A 121 -7.14 17.58 -17.22
N PRO A 122 -6.20 18.37 -17.77
CA PRO A 122 -5.48 18.00 -18.99
C PRO A 122 -4.41 16.91 -18.76
N ASN A 123 -4.15 16.50 -17.51
CA ASN A 123 -3.02 15.65 -17.14
C ASN A 123 -3.44 14.20 -16.90
N CYS A 124 -2.47 13.29 -17.03
CA CYS A 124 -2.57 11.93 -16.51
C CYS A 124 -1.91 11.88 -15.12
N ASN A 125 -2.63 11.46 -14.09
CA ASN A 125 -2.15 11.33 -12.72
C ASN A 125 -2.20 9.86 -12.27
N HIS A 126 -1.17 9.41 -11.55
CA HIS A 126 -1.09 8.08 -10.93
C HIS A 126 -1.37 6.90 -11.88
N GLY A 127 -1.02 7.04 -13.16
CA GLY A 127 -1.20 6.00 -14.17
C GLY A 127 -2.61 5.87 -14.74
N GLY A 128 -3.51 6.83 -14.51
CA GLY A 128 -4.86 6.87 -15.10
C GLY A 128 -5.93 6.28 -14.18
N ARG A 129 -7.16 6.13 -14.68
CA ARG A 129 -8.29 5.54 -13.93
C ARG A 129 -8.13 4.05 -13.66
N THR A 130 -7.23 3.40 -14.39
CA THR A 130 -6.94 1.97 -14.26
C THR A 130 -5.50 1.68 -13.83
N GLY A 131 -4.91 2.63 -13.10
CA GLY A 131 -3.60 2.53 -12.46
C GLY A 131 -3.50 1.38 -11.47
N PHE A 132 -2.30 1.15 -10.95
CA PHE A 132 -1.95 0.00 -10.12
C PHE A 132 -2.78 -0.11 -8.83
N ASP A 133 -3.25 1.00 -8.28
CA ASP A 133 -4.13 1.11 -7.13
C ASP A 133 -5.51 0.46 -7.35
N SER A 134 -5.89 0.25 -8.60
CA SER A 134 -7.19 -0.32 -9.00
C SER A 134 -7.09 -1.74 -9.55
N ARG A 135 -5.95 -2.41 -9.37
CA ARG A 135 -5.70 -3.76 -9.89
C ARG A 135 -5.53 -4.77 -8.77
N ARG A 136 -5.96 -6.02 -9.02
CA ARG A 136 -5.62 -7.15 -8.15
C ARG A 136 -4.18 -7.57 -8.38
N TRP A 137 -3.44 -7.69 -7.30
CA TRP A 137 -2.10 -8.27 -7.28
C TRP A 137 -2.17 -9.75 -6.91
N LYS A 138 -1.17 -10.52 -7.35
CA LYS A 138 -0.92 -11.85 -6.81
C LYS A 138 -0.18 -11.69 -5.49
N ALA A 139 -0.74 -12.20 -4.39
CA ALA A 139 -0.14 -12.12 -3.06
C ALA A 139 0.21 -13.53 -2.55
N GLU A 140 1.42 -13.68 -2.02
CA GLU A 140 1.97 -14.92 -1.48
C GLU A 140 2.77 -14.58 -0.21
N THR A 141 2.74 -15.46 0.79
CA THR A 141 3.63 -15.35 1.96
C THR A 141 5.04 -15.78 1.55
N GLY A 142 6.06 -15.04 1.98
CA GLY A 142 7.45 -15.44 1.79
C GLY A 142 7.76 -16.75 2.54
N THR A 143 8.49 -17.64 1.87
CA THR A 143 9.07 -18.89 2.41
C THR A 143 10.40 -18.62 3.08
#